data_AF-A0A0F9CCC3-F1
#
_entry.id   AF-A0A0F9CCC3-F1
#
_cell.length_a   1.000
_cell.length_b   1.000
_cell.length_c   1.000
_cell.angle_alpha   90.00
_cell.angle_beta   90.00
_cell.angle_gamma   90.00
#
_symmetry.space_group_name_H-M   'P 1'
#
loop_
_entity.id
_entity.type
_entity.pdbx_description
1 polymer ?
#
loop_
_entity_poly.entity_id
_entity_poly.type
_entity_poly.pdbx_seq_one_letter_code
_entity_poly.pdbx_strand_id
1 'polypeptide(L)' 'MNLEDITFEDFQAYEKIRKSGITNMMSPDVQDLAGISKEIHFAIMRHYEALCDKYPTVRD' A
#
# COMPACT_ATOMS: atom_id res chain seq x y z
N MET A 1 -9.14 -8.33 5.92
CA MET A 1 -9.32 -6.87 5.96
C MET A 1 -10.13 -6.41 4.77
N ASN A 2 -11.01 -5.46 5.06
CA ASN A 2 -11.80 -4.72 4.09
C ASN A 2 -11.05 -3.43 3.70
N LEU A 3 -11.51 -2.78 2.64
CA LEU A 3 -10.96 -1.50 2.18
C LEU A 3 -11.03 -0.39 3.24
N GLU A 4 -12.05 -0.41 4.10
CA GLU A 4 -12.24 0.58 5.17
C GLU A 4 -11.21 0.47 6.31
N ASP A 5 -10.56 -0.69 6.43
CA ASP A 5 -9.55 -0.94 7.47
C ASP A 5 -8.17 -0.36 7.10
N ILE A 6 -7.99 0.08 5.85
CA ILE A 6 -6.73 0.60 5.32
C ILE A 6 -6.73 2.13 5.43
N THR A 7 -5.80 2.64 6.24
CA THR A 7 -5.67 4.08 6.46
C THR A 7 -5.01 4.78 5.26
N PHE A 8 -5.11 6.11 5.24
CA PHE A 8 -4.38 6.91 4.27
C PHE A 8 -2.86 6.72 4.43
N GLU A 9 -2.38 6.66 5.67
CA GLU A 9 -0.97 6.49 6.02
C GLU A 9 -0.41 5.14 5.53
N ASP A 10 -1.18 4.05 5.71
CA ASP A 10 -0.81 2.72 5.23
C ASP A 10 -0.61 2.72 3.71
N PHE A 11 -1.59 3.28 2.99
CA PHE A 11 -1.55 3.33 1.54
C PHE A 11 -0.46 4.27 1.03
N GLN A 12 -0.25 5.41 1.71
CA GLN A 12 0.83 6.34 1.39
C GLN A 12 2.21 5.71 1.60
N ALA A 13 2.41 4.97 2.69
CA ALA A 13 3.66 4.27 2.95
C ALA A 13 3.94 3.22 1.88
N TYR A 14 2.93 2.44 1.49
CA TYR A 14 3.03 1.47 0.39
C TYR A 14 3.40 2.14 -0.94
N GLU A 15 2.71 3.22 -1.32
CA GLU A 15 2.97 3.92 -2.59
C GLU A 15 4.35 4.60 -2.64
N LYS A 16 4.89 5.04 -1.50
CA LYS A 16 6.29 5.52 -1.42
C LYS A 16 7.28 4.43 -1.84
N ILE A 17 7.06 3.18 -1.43
CA ILE A 17 7.90 2.05 -1.85
C ILE A 17 7.71 1.74 -3.34
N ARG A 18 6.47 1.77 -3.84
CA ARG A 18 6.22 1.59 -5.28
C ARG A 18 6.94 2.65 -6.11
N LYS A 19 6.86 3.92 -5.70
CA LYS A 19 7.47 5.05 -6.41
C LYS A 19 9.00 5.01 -6.36
N SER A 20 9.59 4.47 -5.29
CA SER A 20 11.05 4.34 -5.18
C SER A 20 11.64 3.27 -6.10
N GLY A 21 10.87 2.23 -6.41
CA GLY A 21 11.32 1.12 -7.26
C GLY A 21 12.38 0.22 -6.62
N ILE A 22 12.63 0.35 -5.31
CA ILE A 22 13.68 -0.40 -4.59
C ILE A 22 13.42 -1.91 -4.55
N THR A 23 12.14 -2.31 -4.57
CA THR A 23 11.73 -3.72 -4.57
C THR A 23 10.46 -3.89 -5.40
N ASN A 24 10.15 -5.13 -5.75
CA ASN A 24 8.89 -5.48 -6.39
C ASN A 24 7.75 -5.42 -5.36
N MET A 25 6.58 -4.89 -5.73
CA MET A 25 5.46 -4.73 -4.79
C MET A 25 4.79 -6.03 -4.34
N MET A 26 5.10 -7.15 -4.99
CA MET A 26 4.73 -8.51 -4.56
C MET A 26 5.70 -9.06 -3.50
N SER A 27 6.86 -8.42 -3.29
CA SER A 27 7.86 -8.88 -2.32
C SER A 27 7.36 -8.66 -0.89
N PRO A 28 7.55 -9.62 0.04
CA PRO A 28 7.27 -9.40 1.45
C PRO A 28 8.11 -8.27 2.05
N ASP A 29 9.27 -7.91 1.46
CA ASP A 29 10.13 -6.82 1.94
C ASP A 29 9.41 -5.47 2.00
N VAL A 30 8.35 -5.30 1.22
CA VAL A 30 7.49 -4.09 1.26
C VAL A 30 6.97 -3.84 2.68
N GLN A 31 6.67 -4.88 3.45
CA GLN A 31 6.16 -4.77 4.82
C GLN A 31 7.16 -4.05 5.72
N ASP A 32 8.41 -4.52 5.70
CA ASP A 32 9.48 -3.96 6.52
C ASP A 32 9.85 -2.55 6.05
N LEU A 33 9.88 -2.33 4.73
CA LEU A 33 10.25 -1.04 4.15
C LEU A 33 9.18 0.05 4.34
N ALA A 34 7.90 -0.30 4.22
CA ALA A 34 6.78 0.62 4.41
C ALA A 34 6.33 0.70 5.88
N GLY A 35 6.80 -0.20 6.76
CA GLY A 35 6.37 -0.27 8.15
C GLY A 35 4.91 -0.71 8.30
N ILE A 36 4.42 -1.56 7.39
CA ILE A 36 3.04 -2.06 7.39
C ILE A 36 3.00 -3.57 7.66
N SER A 37 1.89 -4.06 8.22
CA SER A 37 1.73 -5.49 8.47
C SER A 37 1.55 -6.27 7.16
N LYS A 38 1.86 -7.58 7.21
CA LYS A 38 1.55 -8.52 6.13
C LYS A 38 0.10 -8.43 5.66
N GLU A 39 -0.82 -8.33 6.61
CA GLU A 39 -2.25 -8.30 6.32
C GLU A 39 -2.64 -7.01 5.60
N ILE A 40 -2.10 -5.86 6.02
CA ILE A 40 -2.29 -4.56 5.34
C ILE A 40 -1.70 -4.62 3.94
N HIS A 41 -0.48 -5.14 3.78
CA HIS A 41 0.17 -5.28 2.47
C HIS A 41 -0.71 -6.06 1.48
N PHE A 42 -1.19 -7.24 1.86
CA PHE A 42 -2.08 -8.02 1.00
C PHE A 42 -3.45 -7.36 0.77
N ALA A 43 -3.99 -6.66 1.78
CA ALA A 43 -5.25 -5.95 1.65
C ALA A 43 -5.14 -4.78 0.66
N ILE A 44 -4.03 -4.03 0.71
CA ILE A 44 -3.73 -2.97 -0.26
C ILE A 44 -3.65 -3.54 -1.66
N MET A 45 -2.90 -4.62 -1.86
CA MET A 45 -2.77 -5.26 -3.18
C MET A 45 -4.13 -5.72 -3.75
N ARG A 46 -5.01 -6.25 -2.89
CA ARG A 46 -6.34 -6.72 -3.29
C ARG A 46 -7.26 -5.56 -3.67
N HIS A 47 -7.20 -4.46 -2.93
CA HIS A 47 -8.12 -3.32 -3.07
C HIS A 47 -7.48 -2.13 -3.77
N TYR A 48 -6.37 -2.35 -4.49
CA TYR A 48 -5.46 -1.30 -4.94
C TYR A 48 -6.13 -0.22 -5.79
N GLU A 49 -6.94 -0.61 -6.76
CA GLU A 49 -7.67 0.33 -7.64
C GLU A 49 -8.64 1.20 -6.82
N ALA A 50 -9.46 0.59 -5.97
CA ALA A 50 -10.40 1.30 -5.13
C ALA A 50 -9.71 2.20 -4.08
N LEU A 51 -8.50 1.86 -3.63
CA LEU A 51 -7.68 2.74 -2.78
C LEU A 51 -7.12 3.93 -3.55
N CYS A 52 -6.78 3.76 -4.83
CA CYS A 52 -6.40 4.89 -5.69
C CYS A 52 -7.57 5.88 -5.84
N ASP A 53 -8.79 5.37 -6.02
CA ASP A 53 -10.00 6.20 -6.09
C ASP A 53 -10.32 6.88 -4.76
N LYS A 54 -10.16 6.15 -3.64
CA LYS A 54 -10.39 6.67 -2.28
C LYS A 54 -9.37 7.72 -1.87
N TYR A 55 -8.11 7.56 -2.27
CA TYR A 55 -6.98 8.41 -1.90
C TYR A 55 -6.21 8.91 -3.14
N PRO A 56 -6.83 9.74 -3.99
CA PRO A 56 -6.25 10.12 -5.29
C PRO A 56 -4.91 10.86 -5.15
N THR A 57 -4.75 11.67 -4.10
CA THR A 57 -3.54 12.46 -3.85
C THR A 57 -2.31 11.62 -3.47
N VAL A 58 -2.47 10.32 -3.20
CA VAL A 58 -1.36 9.43 -2.87
C VAL A 58 -0.59 9.01 -4.12
N ARG A 59 -1.28 8.92 -5.27
CA ARG A 59 -0.71 8.38 -6.51
C ARG A 59 -0.22 9.45 -7.50
N ASP A 60 -0.33 10.72 -7.13
CA ASP A 60 0.17 11.87 -7.90
C ASP A 60 1.71 11.89 -8.09
#